data_AF-K3YX43-F1
#
_entry.id   AF-K3YX43-F1
#
_cell.length_a   1.000
_cell.length_b   1.000
_cell.length_c   1.000
_cell.angle_alpha   90.00
_cell.angle_beta   90.00
_cell.angle_gamma   90.00
#
_symmetry.space_group_name_H-M   'P 1'
#
loop_
_entity.id
_entity.type
_entity.pdbx_description
1 polymer ?
#
loop_
_entity_poly.entity_id
_entity_poly.type
_entity_poly.pdbx_seq_one_letter_code
_entity_poly.pdbx_strand_id
1 'polypeptide(L)'
;MALARLAFPLFLLLAAAEFAAATRSPSAFVQNAIYSNRITIFSKTYCPYSMRAKRIFRDLKEDPFVVELDLRDTVNALSNGQLEKLLGKSQSQ
;
A
#
# COMPACT_ATOMS: atom_id res chain seq x y z
N MET A 1 -38.12 13.94 16.02
CA MET A 1 -37.20 14.83 15.26
C MET A 1 -35.78 14.87 15.83
N ALA A 2 -35.55 14.77 17.15
CA ALA A 2 -34.20 14.78 17.75
C ALA A 2 -33.44 13.44 17.65
N LEU A 3 -34.13 12.29 17.66
CA LEU A 3 -33.47 10.96 17.60
C LEU A 3 -32.69 10.74 16.29
N ALA A 4 -33.24 11.20 15.16
CA ALA A 4 -32.57 11.11 13.85
C ALA A 4 -31.32 12.01 13.74
N ARG A 5 -31.27 13.11 14.52
CA ARG A 5 -30.12 14.04 14.55
C ARG A 5 -28.90 13.49 15.28
N LEU A 6 -29.09 12.55 16.20
CA LEU A 6 -28.01 11.83 16.88
C LEU A 6 -27.67 10.51 16.17
N ALA A 7 -28.65 9.87 15.51
CA ALA A 7 -28.41 8.67 14.73
C ALA A 7 -27.54 8.93 13.49
N PHE A 8 -27.72 10.06 12.80
CA PHE A 8 -26.91 10.41 11.61
C PHE A 8 -25.40 10.60 11.89
N PRO A 9 -24.97 11.39 12.89
CA PRO A 9 -23.54 11.51 13.22
C PRO A 9 -22.95 10.22 13.79
N LEU A 10 -23.73 9.44 14.55
CA LEU A 10 -23.27 8.13 15.05
C LEU A 10 -23.08 7.12 13.91
N PHE A 11 -24.00 7.11 12.94
CA PHE A 11 -23.90 6.28 11.74
C PHE A 11 -22.72 6.69 10.86
N LEU A 12 -22.51 8.01 10.69
CA LEU A 12 -21.34 8.54 9.96
C LEU A 12 -20.02 8.16 10.64
N LEU A 13 -19.97 8.20 11.98
CA LEU A 13 -18.78 7.80 12.75
C LEU A 13 -18.48 6.30 12.60
N LEU A 14 -19.50 5.45 12.62
CA LEU A 14 -19.35 4.00 12.45
C LEU A 14 -18.86 3.66 11.04
N ALA A 15 -19.42 4.29 10.00
CA ALA A 15 -18.97 4.10 8.62
C ALA A 15 -17.51 4.55 8.42
N ALA A 16 -17.07 5.64 9.08
CA ALA A 16 -15.68 6.09 9.00
C ALA A 16 -14.70 5.09 9.66
N ALA A 17 -15.11 4.43 10.75
CA ALA A 17 -14.30 3.39 11.41
C ALA A 17 -14.13 2.15 10.53
N GLU A 18 -15.19 1.71 9.84
CA GLU A 18 -15.13 0.61 8.88
C GLU A 18 -14.24 0.95 7.67
N PHE A 19 -14.36 2.17 7.14
CA PHE A 19 -13.51 2.63 6.03
C PHE A 19 -12.03 2.67 6.44
N ALA A 20 -11.73 3.14 7.66
CA ALA A 20 -10.38 3.14 8.21
C ALA A 20 -9.82 1.74 8.48
N ALA A 21 -10.68 0.73 8.69
CA ALA A 21 -10.26 -0.66 8.79
C ALA A 21 -10.02 -1.28 7.40
N ALA A 22 -10.85 -0.95 6.40
CA ALA A 22 -10.71 -1.44 5.03
C ALA A 22 -9.39 -0.98 4.37
N THR A 23 -8.93 0.25 4.67
CA THR A 23 -7.64 0.79 4.21
C THR A 23 -6.42 0.08 4.82
N ARG A 24 -6.59 -0.73 5.87
CA ARG A 24 -5.50 -1.51 6.48
C ARG A 24 -5.21 -2.84 5.79
N SER A 25 -6.03 -3.24 4.82
CA SER A 25 -5.79 -4.48 4.07
C SER A 25 -4.60 -4.33 3.10
N PRO A 26 -3.83 -5.39 2.83
CA PRO A 26 -2.72 -5.34 1.88
C PRO A 26 -3.15 -4.95 0.46
N SER A 27 -4.34 -5.37 0.03
CA SER A 27 -4.91 -5.01 -1.28
C SER A 27 -5.30 -3.54 -1.36
N ALA A 28 -5.92 -2.99 -0.29
CA ALA A 28 -6.21 -1.57 -0.24
C ALA A 28 -4.93 -0.73 -0.21
N PHE A 29 -3.87 -1.19 0.48
CA PHE A 29 -2.57 -0.54 0.44
C PHE A 29 -1.98 -0.49 -0.98
N VAL A 30 -1.98 -1.62 -1.71
CA VAL A 30 -1.50 -1.66 -3.11
C VAL A 30 -2.30 -0.70 -3.98
N GLN A 31 -3.63 -0.80 -3.93
CA GLN A 31 -4.50 0.05 -4.73
C GLN A 31 -4.29 1.52 -4.41
N ASN A 32 -4.25 1.88 -3.13
CA ASN A 32 -4.03 3.25 -2.71
C ASN A 32 -2.66 3.77 -3.17
N ALA A 33 -1.61 2.95 -3.06
CA ALA A 33 -0.28 3.32 -3.53
C ALA A 33 -0.25 3.53 -5.05
N ILE A 34 -0.98 2.73 -5.84
CA ILE A 34 -1.08 2.88 -7.29
C ILE A 34 -1.90 4.12 -7.67
N TYR A 35 -3.06 4.34 -7.03
CA TYR A 35 -3.96 5.44 -7.39
C TYR A 35 -3.52 6.80 -6.85
N SER A 36 -2.78 6.85 -5.74
CA SER A 36 -2.34 8.12 -5.11
C SER A 36 -1.02 8.66 -5.68
N ASN A 37 -0.27 7.86 -6.43
CA ASN A 37 1.05 8.24 -6.93
C ASN A 37 1.12 8.03 -8.44
N ARG A 38 1.76 8.98 -9.15
CA ARG A 38 1.95 8.88 -10.60
C ARG A 38 2.79 7.65 -10.98
N ILE A 39 3.84 7.39 -10.21
CA ILE A 39 4.76 6.27 -10.41
C ILE A 39 4.98 5.62 -9.05
N THR A 40 4.67 4.32 -8.96
CA THR A 40 4.87 3.51 -7.76
C THR A 40 5.81 2.35 -8.08
N ILE A 41 6.83 2.17 -7.24
CA ILE A 41 7.82 1.10 -7.38
C ILE A 41 7.77 0.23 -6.13
N PHE A 42 7.30 -1.01 -6.29
CA PHE A 42 7.46 -2.04 -5.26
C PHE A 42 8.79 -2.75 -5.49
N SER A 43 9.73 -2.63 -4.54
CA SER A 43 11.09 -3.15 -4.67
C SER A 43 11.57 -3.91 -3.44
N LYS A 44 12.75 -4.52 -3.56
CA LYS A 44 13.54 -4.98 -2.42
C LYS A 44 14.88 -4.27 -2.45
N THR A 45 15.39 -3.84 -1.30
CA THR A 45 16.62 -3.03 -1.22
C THR A 45 17.83 -3.76 -1.81
N TYR A 46 17.93 -5.06 -1.58
CA TYR A 46 19.02 -5.91 -2.06
C TYR A 46 18.92 -6.30 -3.54
N CYS A 47 17.77 -6.09 -4.20
CA CYS A 47 17.53 -6.63 -5.53
C CYS A 47 18.22 -5.81 -6.63
N PRO A 48 19.17 -6.38 -7.41
CA PRO A 48 19.91 -5.63 -8.43
C PRO A 48 19.03 -5.12 -9.56
N TYR A 49 17.97 -5.83 -9.92
CA TYR A 49 17.00 -5.37 -10.93
C TYR A 49 16.23 -4.14 -10.46
N SER A 50 15.82 -4.13 -9.20
CA SER A 50 15.10 -2.99 -8.61
C SER A 50 16.00 -1.76 -8.52
N MET A 51 17.27 -1.94 -8.16
CA MET A 51 18.26 -0.86 -8.15
C MET A 51 18.46 -0.23 -9.53
N ARG A 52 18.54 -1.05 -10.58
CA ARG A 52 18.64 -0.58 -11.98
C ARG A 52 17.39 0.19 -12.40
N ALA A 53 16.19 -0.33 -12.12
CA ALA A 53 14.95 0.36 -12.45
C ALA A 53 14.86 1.73 -11.76
N LYS A 54 15.15 1.80 -10.45
CA LYS A 54 15.19 3.07 -9.69
C LYS A 54 16.19 4.07 -10.28
N ARG A 55 17.31 3.61 -10.85
CA ARG A 55 18.29 4.49 -11.50
C ARG A 55 17.72 5.15 -12.76
N ILE A 56 16.99 4.42 -13.58
CA ILE A 56 16.38 4.97 -14.81
C ILE A 56 15.45 6.14 -14.46
N PHE A 57 14.60 6.00 -13.43
CA PHE A 57 13.72 7.08 -13.01
C PHE A 57 14.48 8.30 -12.47
N ARG A 58 15.59 8.08 -11.74
CA ARG A 58 16.48 9.18 -11.33
C ARG A 58 17.12 9.90 -12.52
N ASP A 59 17.57 9.15 -13.52
CA ASP A 59 18.18 9.71 -14.73
C ASP A 59 17.13 10.54 -15.54
N LEU A 60 15.86 10.12 -15.49
CA LEU A 60 14.70 10.85 -16.03
C LEU A 60 14.23 12.02 -15.14
N LYS A 61 14.86 12.24 -13.98
CA LYS A 61 14.49 13.26 -12.98
C LYS A 61 13.06 13.12 -12.44
N GLU A 62 12.54 11.89 -12.40
CA GLU A 62 11.27 11.55 -11.77
C GLU A 62 11.50 11.09 -10.32
N ASP A 63 10.55 11.41 -9.43
CA ASP A 63 10.56 10.99 -8.03
C ASP A 63 9.41 9.99 -7.78
N PRO A 64 9.64 8.67 -8.01
CA PRO A 64 8.62 7.65 -7.82
C PRO A 64 8.41 7.32 -6.34
N PHE A 65 7.18 6.95 -5.98
CA PHE A 65 6.87 6.43 -4.66
C PHE A 65 7.43 5.00 -4.52
N VAL A 66 8.48 4.83 -3.72
CA VAL A 66 9.16 3.53 -3.54
C VAL A 66 8.67 2.84 -2.27
N VAL A 67 8.23 1.61 -2.42
CA VAL A 67 7.85 0.72 -1.33
C VAL A 67 8.85 -0.44 -1.27
N GLU A 68 9.73 -0.42 -0.28
CA GLU A 68 10.67 -1.51 -0.02
C GLU A 68 9.97 -2.62 0.80
N LEU A 69 9.80 -3.78 0.19
CA LEU A 69 9.04 -4.91 0.74
C LEU A 69 9.83 -5.63 1.85
N ASP A 70 11.15 -5.68 1.74
CA ASP A 70 12.08 -6.36 2.66
C ASP A 70 12.32 -5.58 3.96
N LEU A 71 11.99 -4.29 4.00
CA LEU A 71 12.12 -3.48 5.22
C LEU A 71 10.84 -3.47 6.06
N ARG A 72 9.75 -4.04 5.56
CA ARG A 72 8.43 -4.03 6.24
C ARG A 72 8.23 -5.22 7.20
N ASP A 73 9.25 -6.05 7.38
CA ASP A 73 9.14 -7.36 8.02
C ASP A 73 8.97 -7.35 9.56
N THR A 74 9.16 -6.21 10.25
CA THR A 74 9.28 -6.24 11.73
C THR A 74 7.95 -6.15 12.50
N VAL A 75 6.83 -5.74 11.88
CA VAL A 75 5.53 -5.60 12.57
C VAL A 75 4.38 -6.33 11.85
N ASN A 76 4.48 -6.58 10.55
CA ASN A 76 3.38 -7.12 9.74
C ASN A 76 3.82 -8.24 8.78
N ALA A 77 4.60 -9.23 9.25
CA ALA A 77 5.05 -10.35 8.43
C ALA A 77 3.92 -11.09 7.69
N LEU A 78 2.72 -11.16 8.29
CA LEU A 78 1.50 -11.70 7.64
C LEU A 78 1.07 -10.89 6.40
N SER A 79 1.29 -9.57 6.40
CA SER A 79 0.89 -8.67 5.31
C SER A 79 1.81 -8.75 4.09
N ASN A 80 3.10 -9.02 4.30
CA ASN A 80 4.09 -9.02 3.21
C ASN A 80 3.89 -10.24 2.29
N GLY A 81 3.62 -11.41 2.85
CA GLY A 81 3.30 -12.61 2.04
C GLY A 81 2.03 -12.46 1.20
N GLN A 82 1.02 -11.74 1.70
CA GLN A 82 -0.18 -11.42 0.93
C GLN A 82 0.10 -10.37 -0.15
N LEU A 83 0.94 -9.39 0.16
CA LEU A 83 1.37 -8.35 -0.77
C LEU A 83 2.15 -8.93 -1.95
N GLU A 84 3.08 -9.86 -1.70
CA GLU A 84 3.84 -10.54 -2.76
C GLU A 84 2.93 -11.37 -3.68
N LYS A 85 1.91 -12.04 -3.11
CA LYS A 85 0.89 -12.76 -3.90
C LYS A 85 0.08 -11.82 -4.79
N LEU A 86 -0.32 -10.66 -4.28
CA LEU A 86 -1.05 -9.64 -5.06
C LEU A 86 -0.20 -9.04 -6.18
N LEU A 87 1.11 -8.87 -5.93
CA LEU A 87 2.08 -8.40 -6.92
C LEU A 87 2.49 -9.49 -7.92
N GLY A 88 1.93 -10.70 -7.81
CA GLY A 88 2.12 -11.80 -8.76
C GLY A 88 3.52 -12.42 -8.74
N LYS A 89 4.31 -12.25 -7.67
CA LYS A 89 5.65 -12.85 -7.60
C LYS A 89 5.60 -14.28 -7.07
N SER A 90 5.75 -15.24 -7.98
CA SER A 90 6.38 -16.52 -7.65
C SER A 90 7.82 -16.23 -7.28
N GLN A 91 8.22 -16.56 -6.04
CA GLN A 91 9.61 -16.55 -5.63
C GLN A 91 10.33 -17.62 -6.48
N SER A 92 10.85 -17.25 -7.65
CA SER A 92 11.86 -18.05 -8.31
C SER A 92 13.11 -17.92 -7.46
N GLN A 93 13.33 -18.97 -6.70
CA GLN A 93 14.62 -19.34 -6.13
C GLN A 93 15.69 -19.38 -7.22
#